data_AF-A0A942H5Y3-F1
#
_entry.id   AF-A0A942H5Y3-F1
#
_cell.length_a   1.000
_cell.length_b   1.000
_cell.length_c   1.000
_cell.angle_alpha   90.00
_cell.angle_beta   90.00
_cell.angle_gamma   90.00
#
_symmetry.space_group_name_H-M   'P 1'
#
loop_
_entity.id
_entity.type
_entity.pdbx_description
1 polymer ?
#
loop_
_entity_poly.entity_id
_entity_poly.type
_entity_poly.pdbx_seq_one_letter_code
_entity_poly.pdbx_strand_id
1 'polypeptide(L)'
;MDKSENIEIIERDYARQPLTAEEVESIFGKDEIAPFLNARHAIYKERKWAEQLPDVQELIPLIIAEPNLLRRPILRKGTQVVIGFDQEKYRQLLIGD
;
A
#
# COMPACT_ATOMS: atom_id res chain seq x y z
N MET A 1 -19.72 15.01 21.60
CA MET A 1 -19.32 13.78 22.29
C MET A 1 -18.26 13.14 21.42
N ASP A 2 -17.00 13.38 21.77
CA ASP A 2 -15.82 12.91 21.04
C ASP A 2 -15.72 11.40 21.25
N LYS A 3 -16.19 10.61 20.29
CA LYS A 3 -15.96 9.16 20.29
C LYS A 3 -14.54 8.93 19.79
N SER A 4 -13.54 9.21 20.62
CA SER A 4 -12.18 8.75 20.38
C SER A 4 -12.19 7.24 20.66
N GLU A 5 -12.39 6.44 19.62
CA GLU A 5 -12.13 5.00 19.73
C GLU A 5 -10.64 4.81 20.02
N ASN A 6 -10.31 4.05 21.07
CA ASN A 6 -8.93 3.65 21.34
C ASN A 6 -8.52 2.62 20.29
N ILE A 7 -8.03 3.10 19.15
CA ILE A 7 -7.50 2.26 18.09
C ILE A 7 -6.04 1.97 18.40
N GLU A 8 -5.72 0.73 18.74
CA GLU A 8 -4.33 0.29 18.83
C GLU A 8 -3.73 0.20 17.43
N ILE A 9 -2.66 0.97 17.20
CA ILE A 9 -1.90 0.97 15.96
C ILE A 9 -0.59 0.24 16.20
N ILE A 10 -0.37 -0.84 15.46
CA ILE A 10 0.90 -1.56 15.47
C ILE A 10 1.73 -1.08 14.29
N GLU A 11 2.82 -0.39 14.58
CA GLU A 11 3.77 0.03 13.55
C GLU A 11 4.65 -1.16 13.13
N ARG A 12 4.75 -1.40 11.83
CA ARG A 12 5.66 -2.38 11.23
C ARG A 12 6.63 -1.69 10.28
N ASP A 13 7.92 -1.89 10.53
CA ASP A 13 8.98 -1.51 9.62
C ASP A 13 9.24 -2.65 8.62
N TYR A 14 8.78 -2.48 7.39
CA TYR A 14 8.96 -3.46 6.33
C TYR A 14 10.38 -3.53 5.77
N ALA A 15 11.29 -2.61 6.12
CA ALA A 15 12.71 -2.79 5.87
C ALA A 15 13.32 -3.87 6.79
N ARG A 16 12.74 -4.06 7.98
CA ARG A 16 13.16 -5.10 8.95
C ARG A 16 12.31 -6.37 8.86
N GLN A 17 11.03 -6.21 8.54
CA GLN A 17 10.05 -7.28 8.41
C GLN A 17 9.36 -7.19 7.04
N PRO A 18 10.03 -7.67 5.96
CA PRO A 18 9.55 -7.55 4.59
C PRO A 18 8.11 -8.03 4.43
N LEU A 19 7.36 -7.41 3.51
CA LEU A 19 6.02 -7.86 3.14
C LEU A 19 6.11 -9.25 2.48
N THR A 20 5.14 -10.12 2.75
CA THR A 20 5.03 -11.38 2.00
C THR A 20 4.34 -11.15 0.65
N ALA A 21 4.49 -12.10 -0.28
CA ALA A 21 3.77 -12.06 -1.55
C ALA A 21 2.25 -11.99 -1.33
N GLU A 22 1.71 -12.83 -0.44
CA GLU A 22 0.29 -12.82 -0.11
C GLU A 22 -0.18 -11.48 0.46
N GLU A 23 0.67 -10.80 1.27
CA GLU A 23 0.35 -9.46 1.75
C GLU A 23 0.29 -8.47 0.60
N VAL A 24 1.28 -8.48 -0.29
CA VAL A 24 1.33 -7.60 -1.47
C VAL A 24 0.17 -7.88 -2.44
N GLU A 25 -0.22 -9.13 -2.63
CA GLU A 25 -1.39 -9.50 -3.42
C GLU A 25 -2.69 -8.98 -2.78
N SER A 26 -2.82 -9.13 -1.47
CA SER A 26 -4.00 -8.65 -0.73
C SER A 26 -4.13 -7.13 -0.72
N ILE A 27 -3.00 -6.42 -0.82
CA ILE A 27 -2.95 -4.96 -0.89
C ILE A 27 -3.66 -4.44 -2.14
N PHE A 28 -3.50 -5.12 -3.28
CA PHE A 28 -4.07 -4.68 -4.55
C PHE A 28 -5.45 -5.27 -4.83
N GLY A 29 -5.73 -6.49 -4.35
CA GLY A 29 -7.01 -7.14 -4.57
C GLY A 29 -7.38 -7.19 -6.05
N LYS A 30 -8.42 -6.42 -6.44
CA LYS A 30 -8.86 -6.25 -7.83
C LYS A 30 -8.65 -4.82 -8.37
N ASP A 31 -8.09 -3.93 -7.57
CA ASP A 31 -7.87 -2.54 -7.94
C ASP A 31 -6.70 -2.40 -8.91
N GLU A 32 -6.71 -1.33 -9.70
CA GLU A 32 -5.55 -0.97 -10.52
C GLU A 32 -4.34 -0.64 -9.63
N ILE A 33 -3.18 -1.21 -9.94
CA ILE A 33 -1.98 -1.06 -9.10
C ILE A 33 -1.33 0.33 -9.18
N ALA A 34 -1.50 1.02 -10.32
CA ALA A 34 -0.80 2.26 -10.63
C ALA A 34 -0.98 3.39 -9.58
N PRO A 35 -2.19 3.66 -9.05
CA PRO A 35 -2.41 4.72 -8.06
C PRO A 35 -1.70 4.51 -6.72
N PHE A 36 -1.32 3.26 -6.43
CA PHE A 36 -0.62 2.85 -5.21
C PHE A 36 0.89 2.98 -5.32
N LEU A 37 1.43 3.11 -6.54
CA LEU A 37 2.86 3.25 -6.78
C LEU A 37 3.35 4.67 -6.53
N ASN A 38 4.54 4.78 -5.97
CA ASN A 38 5.25 6.02 -5.77
C ASN A 38 5.92 6.46 -7.08
N ALA A 39 5.22 7.25 -7.90
CA ALA A 39 5.74 7.75 -9.18
C ALA A 39 7.03 8.61 -9.06
N ARG A 40 7.41 9.03 -7.84
CA ARG A 40 8.66 9.76 -7.61
C ARG A 40 9.87 8.84 -7.43
N HIS A 41 9.64 7.54 -7.20
CA HIS A 41 10.68 6.54 -6.99
C HIS A 41 11.60 6.41 -8.21
N ALA A 42 12.90 6.15 -7.98
CA ALA A 42 13.90 6.08 -9.04
C ALA A 42 13.54 5.01 -10.08
N ILE A 43 13.30 3.78 -9.63
CA ILE A 43 12.88 2.65 -10.49
C ILE A 43 11.68 3.00 -11.37
N TYR A 44 10.66 3.68 -10.81
CA TYR A 44 9.46 4.05 -11.56
C TYR A 44 9.79 5.00 -12.72
N LYS A 45 10.67 5.97 -12.48
CA LYS A 45 11.12 6.94 -13.50
C LYS A 45 12.04 6.30 -14.52
N GLU A 46 13.05 5.56 -14.06
CA GLU A 46 14.07 4.93 -14.91
C GLU A 46 13.46 3.90 -15.86
N ARG A 47 12.46 3.15 -15.39
CA ARG A 47 11.73 2.16 -16.19
C ARG A 47 10.55 2.73 -16.96
N LYS A 48 10.32 4.05 -16.89
CA LYS A 48 9.25 4.75 -17.61
C LYS A 48 7.85 4.17 -17.37
N TRP A 49 7.59 3.77 -16.13
CA TRP A 49 6.33 3.13 -15.75
C TRP A 49 5.10 4.04 -15.83
N ALA A 50 5.29 5.35 -16.01
CA ALA A 50 4.20 6.25 -16.38
C ALA A 50 3.61 5.94 -17.78
N GLU A 51 4.40 5.37 -18.67
CA GLU A 51 3.99 5.03 -20.05
C GLU A 51 3.44 3.60 -20.10
N GLN A 52 4.13 2.66 -19.45
CA GLN A 52 3.74 1.25 -19.43
C GLN A 52 4.21 0.57 -18.14
N LEU A 53 3.26 0.05 -17.37
CA LEU A 53 3.54 -0.77 -16.20
C LEU A 53 3.77 -2.25 -16.59
N PRO A 54 4.60 -2.98 -15.82
CA PRO A 54 4.64 -4.44 -15.88
C PRO A 54 3.31 -5.04 -15.40
N ASP A 55 3.12 -6.33 -15.65
CA ASP A 55 2.01 -7.07 -15.06
C ASP A 55 2.13 -7.10 -13.52
N VAL A 56 1.00 -7.24 -12.82
CA VAL A 56 0.95 -7.33 -11.36
C VAL A 56 1.85 -8.45 -10.84
N GLN A 57 1.86 -9.61 -11.51
CA GLN A 57 2.69 -10.76 -11.12
C GLN A 57 4.19 -10.46 -11.20
N GLU A 58 4.61 -9.56 -12.09
CA GLU A 58 5.99 -9.09 -12.19
C GLU A 58 6.30 -7.96 -11.20
N LEU A 59 5.29 -7.16 -10.83
CA LEU A 59 5.43 -6.07 -9.87
C LEU A 59 5.55 -6.57 -8.42
N ILE A 60 4.86 -7.64 -8.04
CA ILE A 60 4.90 -8.20 -6.68
C ILE A 60 6.34 -8.44 -6.18
N PRO A 61 7.19 -9.24 -6.86
CA PRO A 61 8.55 -9.48 -6.38
C PRO A 61 9.39 -8.19 -6.33
N LEU A 62 9.13 -7.21 -7.21
CA LEU A 62 9.80 -5.91 -7.18
C LEU A 62 9.41 -5.08 -5.96
N ILE A 63 8.12 -5.11 -5.57
CA ILE A 63 7.62 -4.41 -4.39
C ILE A 63 8.15 -5.04 -3.09
N ILE A 64 8.26 -6.37 -3.03
CA ILE A 64 8.86 -7.06 -1.89
C ILE A 64 10.33 -6.66 -1.74
N ALA A 65 11.06 -6.62 -2.85
CA ALA A 65 12.47 -6.23 -2.88
C ALA A 65 12.67 -4.73 -2.58
N GLU A 66 11.77 -3.88 -3.07
CA GLU A 66 11.82 -2.43 -2.89
C GLU A 66 10.46 -1.87 -2.43
N PRO A 67 10.15 -1.93 -1.13
CA PRO A 67 8.85 -1.51 -0.61
C PRO A 67 8.61 0.00 -0.71
N ASN A 68 9.64 0.84 -0.95
CA ASN A 68 9.44 2.27 -1.24
C ASN A 68 8.81 2.54 -2.62
N LEU A 69 8.65 1.50 -3.44
CA LEU A 69 7.83 1.57 -4.64
C LEU A 69 6.35 1.84 -4.31
N LEU A 70 5.88 1.49 -3.12
CA LEU A 70 4.53 1.83 -2.68
C LEU A 70 4.48 3.24 -2.09
N ARG A 71 3.35 3.91 -2.30
CA ARG A 71 3.02 5.12 -1.55
C ARG A 71 2.86 4.79 -0.07
N ARG A 72 3.12 5.79 0.76
CA ARG A 72 2.99 5.70 2.22
C ARG A 72 1.98 6.75 2.70
N PRO A 73 1.27 6.52 3.82
CA PRO A 73 1.27 5.32 4.68
C PRO A 73 0.64 4.09 4.01
N ILE A 74 0.88 2.91 4.58
CA ILE A 74 0.12 1.69 4.28
C ILE A 74 -0.62 1.32 5.55
N LEU A 75 -1.95 1.45 5.54
CA LEU A 75 -2.82 1.07 6.66
C LEU A 75 -3.53 -0.23 6.32
N ARG A 76 -3.63 -1.13 7.29
CA ARG A 76 -4.33 -2.41 7.13
C ARG A 76 -5.21 -2.70 8.34
N LYS A 77 -6.45 -3.12 8.09
CA LYS A 77 -7.39 -3.63 9.09
C LYS A 77 -8.06 -4.88 8.53
N GLY A 78 -7.65 -6.06 9.01
CA GLY A 78 -8.09 -7.34 8.43
C GLY A 78 -7.70 -7.47 6.95
N THR A 79 -8.71 -7.57 6.08
CA THR A 79 -8.57 -7.65 4.62
C THR A 79 -8.61 -6.29 3.92
N GLN A 80 -8.92 -5.21 4.64
CA GLN A 80 -8.96 -3.86 4.07
C GLN A 80 -7.57 -3.23 4.16
N VAL A 81 -7.14 -2.63 3.04
CA VAL A 81 -5.87 -1.93 2.93
C VAL A 81 -6.12 -0.54 2.36
N VAL A 82 -5.45 0.47 2.91
CA VAL A 82 -5.38 1.81 2.34
C VAL A 82 -3.91 2.18 2.13
N ILE A 83 -3.57 2.54 0.91
CA ILE A 83 -2.24 3.00 0.53
C ILE A 83 -2.27 4.49 0.20
N GLY A 84 -1.28 5.21 0.73
CA GLY A 84 -1.22 6.66 0.65
C GLY A 84 -2.16 7.32 1.67
N PHE A 85 -2.18 8.64 1.65
CA PHE A 85 -3.09 9.42 2.48
C PHE A 85 -4.39 9.68 1.71
N ASP A 86 -5.49 9.13 2.24
CA ASP A 86 -6.85 9.33 1.74
C ASP A 86 -7.79 9.43 2.93
N GLN A 87 -8.24 10.66 3.22
CA GLN A 87 -9.00 10.95 4.43
C GLN A 87 -10.33 10.18 4.49
N GLU A 88 -10.99 9.98 3.35
CA GLU A 88 -12.26 9.28 3.30
C GLU A 88 -12.07 7.79 3.55
N LYS A 89 -11.09 7.17 2.87
CA LYS A 89 -10.75 5.76 3.10
C LYS A 89 -10.27 5.51 4.52
N TYR A 90 -9.56 6.46 5.13
CA TYR A 90 -9.11 6.34 6.52
C TYR A 90 -10.32 6.32 7.47
N ARG A 91 -11.30 7.21 7.27
CA ARG A 91 -12.54 7.18 8.06
C ARG A 91 -13.28 5.87 7.90
N GLN A 92 -13.44 5.38 6.68
CA GLN A 92 -14.09 4.09 6.42
C GLN A 92 -13.35 2.94 7.10
N LEU A 93 -12.01 2.91 7.01
CA LEU A 93 -11.19 1.87 7.61
C LEU A 93 -11.27 1.89 9.15
N LEU A 94 -11.17 3.07 9.76
CA LEU A 94 -11.11 3.21 11.21
C LEU A 94 -12.49 3.05 11.85
N ILE A 95 -13.51 3.70 11.30
CA ILE A 95 -14.84 3.82 11.90
C ILE A 95 -15.74 2.65 11.51
N GLY A 96 -15.56 2.05 10.32
CA GLY A 96 -16.27 0.89 9.75
C GLY A 96 -17.74 0.70 10.17
N ASP A 97 -18.70 0.87 9.26
CA ASP A 97 -20.17 0.78 9.49
C ASP A 97 -20.63 -0.09 10.69
#